data_AF-A0A813M0Q2-F1
#
_entry.id   AF-A0A813M0Q2-F1
#
_cell.length_a   1.000
_cell.length_b   1.000
_cell.length_c   1.000
_cell.angle_alpha   90.00
_cell.angle_beta   90.00
_cell.angle_gamma   90.00
#
_symmetry.space_group_name_H-M   'P 1'
#
loop_
_entity.id
_entity.type
_entity.pdbx_description
1 polymer ?
#
loop_
_entity_poly.entity_id
_entity_poly.type
_entity_poly.pdbx_seq_one_letter_code
_entity_poly.pdbx_strand_id
1 'polypeptide(L)'
;VDSLNDLRNKMPELRESVLSGRSLPEVYAYTFGVALEPPCKVLPLDEATQYWALLLPSWPLREEFCEWASRQMKGKSVNKDLWIMLLKLAIEVPADLSGYDDNPAWPVVIDEFVEHHRAQKGL
;
A
#
# COMPACT_ATOMS: atom_id res chain seq x y z
N VAL A 1 13.28 18.83 19.54
CA VAL A 1 13.91 17.51 19.81
C VAL A 1 15.37 17.79 19.59
N ASP A 2 16.12 18.00 20.67
CA ASP A 2 17.33 18.83 20.59
C ASP A 2 18.61 17.98 20.78
N SER A 3 18.43 16.67 20.99
CA SER A 3 19.52 15.69 21.06
C SER A 3 19.12 14.33 20.45
N LEU A 4 20.12 13.50 20.15
CA LEU A 4 19.91 12.11 19.71
C LEU A 4 19.15 11.27 20.75
N ASN A 5 19.36 11.55 22.05
CA ASN A 5 18.64 10.87 23.12
C ASN A 5 17.15 11.26 23.12
N ASP A 6 16.82 12.52 22.86
CA ASP A 6 15.42 12.95 22.76
C ASP A 6 14.72 12.30 21.56
N LEU A 7 15.42 12.14 20.44
CA LEU A 7 14.90 11.39 19.28
C LEU A 7 14.63 9.93 19.64
N ARG A 8 15.57 9.29 20.35
CA ARG A 8 15.42 7.90 20.80
C ARG A 8 14.23 7.73 21.74
N ASN A 9 14.03 8.69 22.64
CA ASN A 9 12.92 8.68 23.60
C ASN A 9 11.55 8.85 22.93
N LYS A 10 11.48 9.52 21.77
CA LYS A 10 10.24 9.67 20.99
C LYS A 10 9.92 8.47 20.09
N MET A 11 10.87 7.59 19.80
CA MET A 11 10.66 6.45 18.91
C MET A 11 9.51 5.51 19.33
N PRO A 12 9.31 5.18 20.62
CA PRO A 12 8.19 4.33 21.03
C PRO A 12 6.82 4.95 20.70
N GLU A 13 6.64 6.24 20.99
CA GLU A 13 5.42 6.99 20.71
C GLU A 13 5.09 7.04 19.22
N LEU A 14 6.11 7.36 18.39
CA LEU A 14 5.95 7.38 16.93
C LEU A 14 5.61 5.99 16.38
N ARG A 15 6.26 4.94 16.89
CA ARG A 15 5.97 3.56 16.51
C ARG A 15 4.53 3.19 16.89
N GLU A 16 4.10 3.51 18.09
CA GLU A 16 2.73 3.25 18.54
C GLU A 16 1.70 3.99 17.67
N SER A 17 1.95 5.25 17.31
CA SER A 17 1.06 6.01 16.42
C SER A 17 0.88 5.37 15.04
N VAL A 18 1.95 4.82 14.47
CA VAL A 18 1.89 4.10 13.19
C VAL A 18 1.18 2.76 13.35
N LEU A 19 1.53 1.99 14.39
CA LEU A 19 0.93 0.67 14.65
C LEU A 19 -0.55 0.75 15.01
N SER A 20 -1.00 1.85 15.64
CA SER A 20 -2.41 2.10 15.94
C SER A 20 -3.18 2.61 14.71
N GLY A 21 -2.55 2.68 13.53
CA GLY A 21 -3.15 3.14 12.28
C GLY A 21 -3.40 4.66 12.19
N ARG A 22 -3.21 5.43 13.27
CA ARG A 22 -3.58 6.86 13.33
C ARG A 22 -2.78 7.71 12.36
N SER A 23 -1.48 7.48 12.27
CA SER A 23 -0.57 8.19 11.37
C SER A 23 -0.18 7.38 10.13
N LEU A 24 -0.74 6.18 9.95
CA LEU A 24 -0.39 5.32 8.83
C LEU A 24 -0.68 6.00 7.47
N PRO A 25 -1.84 6.65 7.22
CA PRO A 25 -2.09 7.30 5.93
C PRO A 25 -1.07 8.38 5.57
N GLU A 26 -0.66 9.19 6.56
CA GLU A 26 0.32 10.27 6.37
C GLU A 26 1.72 9.70 6.09
N VAL A 27 2.17 8.73 6.90
CA VAL A 27 3.47 8.07 6.70
C VAL A 27 3.50 7.33 5.36
N TYR A 28 2.42 6.65 5.01
CA TYR A 28 2.29 5.91 3.77
C TYR A 28 2.34 6.84 2.55
N ALA A 29 1.57 7.94 2.56
CA ALA A 29 1.58 8.93 1.48
C ALA A 29 2.95 9.62 1.34
N TYR A 30 3.61 9.93 2.47
CA TYR A 30 4.94 10.53 2.48
C TYR A 30 6.01 9.59 1.93
N THR A 31 5.93 8.29 2.26
CA THR A 31 6.91 7.28 1.83
C THR A 31 7.01 7.18 0.31
N PHE A 32 5.92 7.37 -0.44
CA PHE A 32 5.98 7.42 -1.90
C PHE A 32 6.95 8.50 -2.40
N GLY A 33 6.94 9.69 -1.79
CA GLY A 33 7.85 10.78 -2.17
C GLY A 33 9.30 10.53 -1.77
N VAL A 34 9.53 9.78 -0.69
CA VAL A 34 10.87 9.36 -0.25
C VAL A 34 11.45 8.28 -1.17
N ALA A 35 10.61 7.34 -1.59
CA ALA A 35 10.98 6.23 -2.45
C ALA A 35 11.25 6.67 -3.91
N LEU A 36 10.61 7.76 -4.35
CA LEU A 36 10.68 8.22 -5.73
C LEU A 36 12.02 8.90 -6.02
N GLU A 37 12.75 8.40 -7.03
CA GLU A 37 13.92 9.09 -7.56
C GLU A 37 13.51 10.23 -8.50
N PRO A 38 13.85 11.50 -8.23
CA PRO A 38 13.56 12.58 -9.17
C PRO A 38 14.34 12.39 -10.50
N PRO A 39 13.73 12.62 -11.68
CA PRO A 39 12.42 13.24 -11.93
C PRO A 39 11.27 12.24 -12.17
N CYS A 40 11.44 10.97 -11.79
CA CYS A 40 10.44 9.93 -12.03
C CYS A 40 9.11 10.29 -11.35
N LYS A 41 8.00 9.82 -11.91
CA LYS A 41 6.63 10.01 -11.36
C LYS A 41 5.98 8.69 -10.94
N VAL A 42 6.70 7.59 -11.12
CA VAL A 42 6.27 6.23 -10.80
C VAL A 42 7.39 5.52 -10.06
N LEU A 43 7.00 4.62 -9.16
CA LEU A 43 7.88 3.75 -8.41
C LEU A 43 7.93 2.37 -9.10
N PRO A 44 9.09 1.75 -9.31
CA PRO A 44 9.15 0.36 -9.79
C PRO A 44 8.37 -0.59 -8.85
N LEU A 45 7.67 -1.58 -9.41
CA LEU A 45 6.86 -2.51 -8.62
C LEU A 45 7.68 -3.26 -7.57
N ASP A 46 8.93 -3.64 -7.89
CA ASP A 46 9.81 -4.37 -6.99
C ASP A 46 10.19 -3.52 -5.75
N GLU A 47 10.33 -2.20 -5.91
CA GLU A 47 10.53 -1.28 -4.79
C GLU A 47 9.24 -1.07 -4.00
N ALA A 48 8.12 -0.86 -4.70
CA ALA A 48 6.81 -0.71 -4.05
C ALA A 48 6.49 -1.92 -3.16
N THR A 49 6.78 -3.13 -3.64
CA THR A 49 6.59 -4.39 -2.91
C THR A 49 7.36 -4.43 -1.60
N GLN A 50 8.61 -3.94 -1.60
CA GLN A 50 9.44 -3.87 -0.39
C GLN A 50 8.85 -2.89 0.64
N TYR A 51 8.40 -1.71 0.19
CA TYR A 51 7.76 -0.76 1.09
C TYR A 51 6.42 -1.27 1.62
N TRP A 52 5.60 -1.96 0.81
CA TRP A 52 4.36 -2.57 1.29
C TRP A 52 4.60 -3.65 2.34
N ALA A 53 5.69 -4.41 2.26
CA ALA A 53 6.06 -5.35 3.33
C ALA A 53 6.33 -4.65 4.67
N LEU A 54 6.84 -3.41 4.64
CA LEU A 54 7.10 -2.62 5.84
C LEU A 54 5.85 -1.90 6.35
N LEU A 55 5.04 -1.34 5.44
CA LEU A 55 3.94 -0.42 5.75
C LEU A 55 2.60 -1.12 5.94
N LEU A 56 2.39 -2.26 5.27
CA LEU A 56 1.13 -3.02 5.29
C LEU A 56 1.33 -4.46 5.81
N PRO A 57 2.04 -4.68 6.93
CA PRO A 57 2.37 -6.03 7.39
C PRO A 57 1.13 -6.85 7.77
N SER A 58 0.05 -6.19 8.17
CA SER A 58 -1.20 -6.83 8.62
C SER A 58 -2.23 -6.99 7.50
N TRP A 59 -1.98 -6.49 6.28
CA TRP A 59 -2.94 -6.58 5.19
C TRP A 59 -2.93 -7.99 4.57
N PRO A 60 -4.02 -8.77 4.68
CA PRO A 60 -3.99 -10.20 4.31
C PRO A 60 -3.76 -10.47 2.83
N LEU A 61 -4.16 -9.54 1.94
CA LEU A 61 -4.04 -9.68 0.50
C LEU A 61 -2.70 -9.16 -0.05
N ARG A 62 -1.78 -8.69 0.80
CA ARG A 62 -0.51 -8.08 0.36
C ARG A 62 0.30 -9.02 -0.52
N GLU A 63 0.54 -10.24 -0.08
CA GLU A 63 1.39 -11.20 -0.80
C GLU A 63 0.75 -11.63 -2.11
N GLU A 64 -0.56 -11.91 -2.09
CA GLU A 64 -1.34 -12.24 -3.27
C GLU A 64 -1.34 -11.10 -4.30
N PHE A 65 -1.57 -9.85 -3.86
CA PHE A 65 -1.49 -8.67 -4.72
C PHE A 65 -0.12 -8.51 -5.35
N CYS A 66 0.96 -8.64 -4.57
CA CYS A 66 2.32 -8.50 -5.08
C CYS A 66 2.67 -9.62 -6.08
N GLU A 67 2.27 -10.86 -5.80
CA GLU A 67 2.47 -11.99 -6.71
C GLU A 67 1.70 -11.80 -8.02
N TRP A 68 0.41 -11.44 -7.93
CA TRP A 68 -0.41 -11.12 -9.09
C TRP A 68 0.20 -9.98 -9.90
N ALA A 69 0.56 -8.86 -9.26
CA ALA A 69 1.11 -7.70 -9.94
C ALA A 69 2.43 -8.02 -10.64
N SER A 70 3.28 -8.86 -10.03
CA SER A 70 4.56 -9.28 -10.63
C SER A 70 4.38 -10.04 -11.95
N ARG A 71 3.22 -10.70 -12.13
CA ARG A 71 2.89 -11.55 -13.29
C ARG A 71 1.99 -10.86 -14.30
N GLN A 72 0.99 -10.11 -13.85
CA GLN A 72 -0.13 -9.66 -14.66
C GLN A 72 -0.19 -8.13 -14.85
N MET A 73 0.36 -7.34 -13.90
CA MET A 73 0.29 -5.87 -13.99
C MET A 73 1.15 -5.35 -15.16
N LYS A 74 0.50 -4.64 -16.08
CA LYS A 74 1.20 -4.00 -17.21
C LYS A 74 2.09 -2.85 -16.72
N GLY A 75 3.28 -2.72 -17.31
CA GLY A 75 4.23 -1.65 -17.01
C GLY A 75 5.04 -1.84 -15.72
N LYS A 76 4.58 -2.68 -14.78
CA LYS A 76 5.27 -2.98 -13.50
C LYS A 76 5.74 -1.73 -12.76
N SER A 77 4.90 -0.69 -12.73
CA SER A 77 5.20 0.59 -12.12
C SER A 77 3.99 1.15 -11.38
N VAL A 78 4.21 1.68 -10.18
CA VAL A 78 3.18 2.21 -9.29
C VAL A 78 3.21 3.73 -9.34
N ASN A 79 2.12 4.35 -9.80
CA ASN A 79 1.97 5.80 -9.71
C ASN A 79 1.40 6.20 -8.33
N LYS A 80 1.36 7.51 -8.05
CA LYS A 80 0.86 8.03 -6.76
C LYS A 80 -0.59 7.66 -6.48
N ASP A 81 -1.42 7.61 -7.52
CA ASP A 81 -2.85 7.30 -7.38
C ASP A 81 -3.06 5.83 -6.95
N LEU A 82 -2.47 4.88 -7.69
CA LEU A 82 -2.47 3.47 -7.33
C LEU A 82 -1.90 3.23 -5.94
N TRP A 83 -0.79 3.91 -5.59
CA TRP A 83 -0.21 3.83 -4.26
C TRP A 83 -1.24 4.15 -3.18
N ILE A 84 -1.89 5.32 -3.26
CA ILE A 84 -2.87 5.79 -2.27
C ILE A 84 -4.12 4.89 -2.24
N MET A 85 -4.62 4.51 -3.41
CA MET A 85 -5.82 3.67 -3.51
C MET A 85 -5.59 2.25 -2.99
N LEU A 86 -4.36 1.72 -3.08
CA LEU A 86 -4.04 0.42 -2.48
C LEU A 86 -4.10 0.46 -0.94
N LEU A 87 -3.69 1.57 -0.31
CA LEU A 87 -3.89 1.74 1.14
C LEU A 87 -5.38 1.75 1.47
N LYS A 88 -6.19 2.46 0.69
CA LYS A 88 -7.65 2.51 0.90
C LYS A 88 -8.25 1.11 0.83
N LEU A 89 -7.89 0.33 -0.20
CA LEU A 89 -8.27 -1.08 -0.30
C LEU A 89 -7.85 -1.87 0.95
N ALA A 90 -6.63 -1.67 1.41
CA ALA A 90 -6.08 -2.41 2.55
C ALA A 90 -6.73 -2.12 3.90
N ILE A 91 -7.27 -0.92 4.10
CA ILE A 91 -7.83 -0.48 5.39
C ILE A 91 -9.35 -0.39 5.42
N GLU A 92 -10.00 -0.11 4.28
CA GLU A 92 -11.46 0.12 4.22
C GLU A 92 -12.23 -1.07 3.66
N VAL A 93 -11.58 -1.95 2.88
CA VAL A 93 -12.25 -3.09 2.24
C VAL A 93 -11.92 -4.38 3.00
N PRO A 94 -12.93 -5.19 3.37
CA PRO A 94 -12.71 -6.50 3.97
C PRO A 94 -11.83 -7.40 3.10
N ALA A 95 -11.07 -8.31 3.72
CA ALA A 95 -10.12 -9.16 3.01
C ALA A 95 -10.76 -10.17 2.04
N ASP A 96 -12.07 -10.41 2.15
CA ASP A 96 -12.84 -11.20 1.18
C ASP A 96 -13.35 -10.37 -0.02
N LEU A 97 -13.00 -9.08 -0.08
CA LEU A 97 -13.38 -8.11 -1.10
C LEU A 97 -14.90 -7.95 -1.28
N SER A 98 -15.69 -8.33 -0.27
CA SER A 98 -17.16 -8.20 -0.28
C SER A 98 -17.65 -6.74 -0.26
N GLY A 99 -16.86 -5.84 0.32
CA GLY A 99 -17.11 -4.40 0.33
C GLY A 99 -16.54 -3.63 -0.86
N TYR A 100 -15.95 -4.32 -1.85
CA TYR A 100 -15.45 -3.70 -3.06
C TYR A 100 -16.61 -3.47 -4.05
N ASP A 101 -17.08 -2.23 -4.14
CA ASP A 101 -18.11 -1.77 -5.07
C ASP A 101 -17.51 -0.88 -6.20
N ASP A 102 -18.27 -0.73 -7.29
CA ASP A 102 -17.88 0.04 -8.48
C ASP A 102 -18.10 1.57 -8.33
N ASN A 103 -18.44 2.03 -7.12
CA ASN A 103 -18.83 3.42 -6.87
C ASN A 103 -17.63 4.38 -6.71
N PRO A 104 -16.45 3.96 -6.23
CA PRO A 104 -15.20 4.69 -6.36
C PRO A 104 -14.58 4.44 -7.75
N ALA A 105 -14.00 5.47 -8.35
CA ALA A 105 -13.12 5.31 -9.51
C ALA A 105 -11.79 4.66 -9.06
N TRP A 106 -11.81 3.35 -8.82
CA TRP A 106 -10.60 2.59 -8.53
C TRP A 106 -9.65 2.62 -9.74
N PRO A 107 -8.32 2.58 -9.51
CA PRO A 107 -7.39 2.32 -10.59
C PRO A 107 -7.69 0.95 -11.22
N VAL A 108 -7.64 0.88 -12.55
CA VAL A 108 -7.88 -0.37 -13.32
C VAL A 108 -7.06 -1.56 -12.78
N VAL A 109 -5.85 -1.31 -12.30
CA VAL A 109 -4.99 -2.36 -11.69
C VAL A 109 -5.63 -2.99 -10.45
N ILE A 110 -6.36 -2.21 -9.65
CA ILE A 110 -7.11 -2.74 -8.50
C ILE A 110 -8.30 -3.54 -9.00
N ASP A 111 -9.06 -3.05 -9.99
CA ASP A 111 -10.17 -3.80 -10.57
C ASP A 111 -9.73 -5.15 -11.14
N GLU A 112 -8.65 -5.18 -11.93
CA GLU A 112 -8.07 -6.40 -12.50
C GLU A 112 -7.60 -7.38 -11.41
N PHE A 113 -7.07 -6.88 -10.29
CA PHE A 113 -6.71 -7.71 -9.14
C PHE A 113 -7.94 -8.31 -8.46
N VAL A 114 -8.99 -7.52 -8.21
CA VAL A 114 -10.21 -7.99 -7.58
C VAL A 114 -10.91 -9.05 -8.43
N GLU A 115 -10.99 -8.83 -9.75
CA GLU A 115 -11.53 -9.81 -10.70
C GLU A 115 -10.73 -11.12 -10.64
N HIS A 116 -9.40 -11.03 -10.63
CA HIS A 116 -8.53 -12.19 -10.51
C HIS A 116 -8.73 -12.96 -9.20
N HIS A 117 -8.83 -12.25 -8.06
CA HIS A 117 -9.07 -12.86 -6.75
C HIS A 117 -10.40 -13.62 -6.71
N ARG A 118 -11.49 -12.99 -7.19
CA ARG A 118 -12.82 -13.59 -7.22
C ARG A 118 -12.86 -14.84 -8.12
N ALA A 119 -12.25 -14.76 -9.31
CA ALA A 119 -12.14 -15.90 -10.23
C ALA A 119 -11.40 -17.10 -9.62
N GLN A 120 -10.34 -16.89 -8.83
CA GLN A 120 -9.64 -17.98 -8.14
C GLN A 120 -10.47 -18.62 -7.02
N LYS A 121 -11.30 -17.82 -6.33
CA LYS A 121 -12.15 -18.29 -5.22
C LYS A 121 -13.47 -18.92 -5.69
N GLY A 122 -13.76 -18.88 -6.99
CA GLY A 122 -15.03 -19.37 -7.55
C GLY A 122 -16.22 -18.50 -7.18
N LEU A 123 -15.97 -17.21 -6.94
CA LEU A 123 -16.97 -16.17 -6.68
C LEU A 123 -17.35 -15.44 -7.96
#